data_AF-A0A099KNT6-F1
#
_entry.id   AF-A0A099KNT6-F1
#
_cell.length_a   1.000
_cell.length_b   1.000
_cell.length_c   1.000
_cell.angle_alpha   90.00
_cell.angle_beta   90.00
_cell.angle_gamma   90.00
#
_symmetry.space_group_name_H-M   'P 1'
#
loop_
_entity.id
_entity.type
_entity.pdbx_description
1 polymer ?
#
loop_
_entity_poly.entity_id
_entity_poly.type
_entity_poly.pdbx_seq_one_letter_code
_entity_poly.pdbx_strand_id
1 'polypeptide(L)'
;MPTIRSKNLAIVDPNEQWFIIQNAESNILMMPQKDFMQINLLSLPIINTTGFTWLDGVKTEQTIFKKTGKYRIYFADNLETETENTFNFSACITVK
;
A
#
# COMPACT_ATOMS: atom_id res chain seq x y z
N MET A 1 10.88 -11.18 18.19
CA MET A 1 10.18 -10.75 16.96
C MET A 1 11.11 -9.80 16.23
N PRO A 2 11.26 -9.87 14.90
CA PRO A 2 12.12 -8.93 14.20
C PRO A 2 11.56 -7.52 14.38
N THR A 3 12.40 -6.61 14.83
CA THR A 3 12.08 -5.24 15.21
C THR A 3 11.99 -4.29 14.01
N ILE A 4 12.12 -4.81 12.79
CA ILE A 4 12.13 -4.03 11.56
C ILE A 4 10.68 -3.80 11.16
N ARG A 5 10.21 -2.58 11.42
CA ARG A 5 8.91 -2.10 10.95
C ARG A 5 9.12 -1.49 9.57
N SER A 6 8.43 -2.05 8.58
CA SER A 6 8.49 -1.59 7.20
C SER A 6 8.18 -0.10 7.10
N LYS A 7 8.93 0.62 6.26
CA LYS A 7 8.72 2.06 6.06
C LYS A 7 7.66 2.38 5.02
N ASN A 8 7.31 1.43 4.16
CA ASN A 8 6.45 1.63 3.02
C ASN A 8 5.24 0.67 3.01
N LEU A 9 4.17 1.11 2.35
CA LEU A 9 2.92 0.40 2.18
C LEU A 9 2.42 0.59 0.74
N ALA A 10 2.18 -0.54 0.07
CA ALA A 10 1.52 -0.55 -1.22
C ALA A 10 0.37 -1.56 -1.24
N ILE A 11 -0.61 -1.30 -2.10
CA ILE A 11 -1.69 -2.23 -2.41
C ILE A 11 -1.66 -2.50 -3.90
N VAL A 12 -1.72 -3.78 -4.28
CA VAL A 12 -1.88 -4.22 -5.66
C VAL A 12 -3.30 -4.70 -5.85
N ASP A 13 -3.96 -4.16 -6.87
CA ASP A 13 -5.33 -4.51 -7.21
C ASP A 13 -5.43 -5.83 -8.01
N PRO A 14 -6.64 -6.30 -8.32
CA PRO A 14 -6.84 -7.52 -9.10
C PRO A 14 -6.34 -7.47 -10.55
N ASN A 15 -6.00 -6.29 -11.10
CA ASN A 15 -5.39 -6.17 -12.44
C ASN A 15 -3.87 -5.96 -12.36
N GLU A 16 -3.25 -6.26 -11.22
CA GLU A 16 -1.81 -6.07 -11.00
C GLU A 16 -1.37 -4.60 -10.96
N GLN A 17 -2.30 -3.65 -10.78
CA GLN A 17 -1.97 -2.24 -10.66
C GLN A 17 -1.51 -1.91 -9.24
N TRP A 18 -0.37 -1.23 -9.13
CA TRP A 18 0.22 -0.81 -7.87
C TRP A 18 -0.31 0.55 -7.42
N PHE A 19 -0.75 0.61 -6.16
CA PHE A 19 -1.16 1.82 -5.46
C PHE A 19 -0.24 2.02 -4.26
N ILE A 20 0.53 3.10 -4.29
CA ILE A 20 1.43 3.48 -3.20
C ILE A 20 0.67 4.32 -2.19
N ILE A 21 0.60 3.84 -0.96
CA ILE A 21 -0.08 4.53 0.16
C ILE A 21 0.95 5.24 1.03
N GLN A 22 2.05 4.55 1.34
CA GLN A 22 3.19 5.09 2.09
C GLN A 22 4.48 4.74 1.35
N ASN A 23 5.27 5.74 1.02
CA ASN A 23 6.64 5.61 0.54
C ASN A 23 7.44 6.83 1.04
N ALA A 24 8.29 6.58 2.04
CA ALA A 24 9.09 7.63 2.67
C ALA A 24 10.14 8.23 1.70
N GLU A 25 10.68 7.42 0.79
CA GLU A 25 11.71 7.82 -0.16
C GLU A 25 11.14 8.76 -1.23
N SER A 26 9.90 8.51 -1.65
CA SER A 26 9.19 9.30 -2.67
C SER A 26 8.28 10.39 -2.09
N ASN A 27 8.34 10.66 -0.78
CA ASN A 27 7.46 11.61 -0.07
C ASN A 27 5.95 11.37 -0.30
N ILE A 28 5.54 10.11 -0.47
CA ILE A 28 4.13 9.73 -0.52
C ILE A 28 3.76 9.26 0.87
N LEU A 29 3.01 10.07 1.62
CA LEU A 29 2.73 9.78 3.02
C LEU A 29 1.22 9.85 3.25
N MET A 30 0.59 8.72 3.54
CA MET A 30 -0.80 8.70 4.01
C MET A 30 -0.91 9.31 5.40
N MET A 31 0.14 9.15 6.22
CA MET A 31 0.28 9.78 7.52
C MET A 31 1.75 10.06 7.82
N PRO A 32 2.06 10.91 8.83
CA PRO A 32 3.45 11.19 9.20
C PRO A 32 4.23 9.89 9.43
N GLN A 33 5.46 9.81 8.89
CA GLN A 33 6.25 8.57 8.94
C GLN A 33 6.45 8.07 10.38
N LYS A 34 6.63 8.98 11.34
CA LYS A 34 6.78 8.63 12.76
C LYS A 34 5.55 7.89 13.30
N ASP A 35 4.36 8.31 12.88
CA ASP A 35 3.09 7.72 13.32
C ASP A 35 2.87 6.38 12.61
N PHE A 36 3.19 6.31 11.30
CA PHE A 36 3.15 5.08 10.52
C PHE A 36 4.02 3.97 11.14
N MET A 37 5.25 4.33 11.53
CA MET A 37 6.19 3.42 12.21
C MET A 37 5.69 2.96 13.58
N GLN A 38 4.72 3.64 14.18
CA GLN A 38 4.16 3.28 15.49
C GLN A 38 2.85 2.48 15.39
N ILE A 39 2.27 2.33 14.19
CA ILE A 39 1.04 1.57 13.98
C ILE A 39 1.19 0.13 14.47
N ASN A 40 0.25 -0.30 15.30
CA ASN A 40 0.05 -1.71 15.65
C ASN A 40 -1.18 -2.31 14.97
N LEU A 41 -2.10 -1.46 14.47
CA LEU A 41 -3.31 -1.86 13.76
C LEU A 41 -3.55 -0.89 12.60
N LEU A 42 -3.49 -1.39 11.36
CA LEU A 42 -3.84 -0.63 10.18
C LEU A 42 -5.31 -0.89 9.82
N SER A 43 -6.12 0.17 9.79
CA SER A 43 -7.53 0.11 9.36
C SER A 43 -7.71 0.98 8.11
N LEU A 44 -8.00 0.35 6.97
CA LEU A 44 -8.21 1.03 5.70
C LEU A 44 -9.70 0.95 5.28
N PRO A 45 -10.42 2.08 5.20
CA PRO A 45 -11.81 2.08 4.77
C PRO A 45 -11.92 1.85 3.26
N ILE A 46 -12.64 0.81 2.84
CA ILE A 46 -12.75 0.42 1.42
C ILE A 46 -13.19 1.59 0.52
N ILE A 47 -14.19 2.37 0.94
CA ILE A 47 -14.84 3.40 0.11
C ILE A 47 -13.90 4.57 -0.20
N ASN A 48 -13.07 4.97 0.77
CA ASN A 48 -12.32 6.23 0.71
C ASN A 48 -10.80 6.05 0.73
N THR A 49 -10.30 4.80 0.69
CA THR A 49 -8.85 4.59 0.61
C THR A 49 -8.36 4.94 -0.79
N THR A 50 -7.56 6.00 -0.88
CA THR A 50 -6.83 6.40 -2.09
C THR A 50 -5.37 5.96 -1.99
N GLY A 51 -4.72 5.88 -3.15
CA GLY A 51 -3.28 5.68 -3.27
C GLY A 51 -2.78 6.31 -4.56
N PHE A 52 -1.47 6.46 -4.66
CA PHE A 52 -0.81 7.00 -5.85
C PHE A 52 -0.42 5.88 -6.81
N THR A 53 -0.71 6.07 -8.08
CA THR A 53 -0.31 5.20 -9.19
C THR A 53 0.31 6.07 -10.27
N TRP A 54 1.07 5.47 -11.19
CA TRP A 54 1.56 6.16 -12.38
C TRP A 54 0.78 5.67 -13.59
N LEU A 55 0.15 6.60 -14.29
CA LEU A 55 -0.48 6.35 -15.58
C LEU A 55 0.25 7.22 -16.61
N ASP A 56 0.80 6.60 -17.64
CA ASP A 56 1.56 7.28 -18.70
C ASP A 56 2.69 8.18 -18.14
N GLY A 57 3.36 7.74 -17.07
CA GLY A 57 4.43 8.47 -16.39
C GLY A 57 3.95 9.58 -15.45
N VAL A 58 2.65 9.86 -15.39
CA VAL A 58 2.06 10.89 -14.52
C VAL A 58 1.57 10.28 -13.22
N LYS A 59 2.09 10.79 -12.09
CA LYS A 59 1.61 10.43 -10.75
C LYS A 59 0.17 10.90 -10.57
N THR A 60 -0.74 9.96 -10.33
CA THR A 60 -2.17 10.20 -10.17
C THR A 60 -2.67 9.57 -8.87
N GLU A 61 -3.47 10.32 -8.10
CA GLU A 61 -4.17 9.78 -6.93
C GLU A 61 -5.49 9.12 -7.36
N GLN A 62 -5.75 7.90 -6.88
CA GLN A 62 -6.97 7.18 -7.21
C GLN A 62 -7.48 6.34 -6.04
N THR A 63 -8.80 6.15 -5.97
CA THR A 63 -9.42 5.15 -5.09
C THR A 63 -8.96 3.74 -5.45
N ILE A 64 -8.52 2.97 -4.45
CA ILE A 64 -7.91 1.65 -4.65
C ILE A 64 -8.98 0.57 -4.84
N PHE A 65 -9.98 0.55 -3.97
CA PHE A 65 -10.98 -0.53 -3.92
C PHE A 65 -12.18 -0.27 -4.84
N LYS A 66 -11.93 -0.22 -6.15
CA LYS A 66 -12.98 -0.02 -7.18
C LYS A 66 -13.54 -1.34 -7.74
N LYS A 67 -12.83 -2.45 -7.57
CA LYS A 67 -13.14 -3.72 -8.21
C LYS A 67 -13.28 -4.82 -7.18
N THR A 68 -14.16 -5.78 -7.44
CA THR A 68 -14.20 -7.03 -6.69
C THR A 68 -13.05 -7.93 -7.15
N GLY A 69 -12.31 -8.51 -6.21
CA GLY A 69 -11.23 -9.44 -6.51
C GLY A 69 -10.17 -9.55 -5.42
N LYS A 70 -9.07 -10.22 -5.74
CA LYS A 70 -7.95 -10.43 -4.82
C LYS A 70 -7.01 -9.22 -4.84
N TYR A 71 -6.94 -8.53 -3.71
CA TYR A 71 -5.97 -7.48 -3.45
C TYR A 71 -4.78 -8.04 -2.68
N ARG A 72 -3.59 -7.50 -2.93
CA ARG A 72 -2.37 -7.80 -2.18
C ARG A 72 -1.87 -6.55 -1.49
N ILE A 73 -1.60 -6.64 -0.21
CA ILE A 73 -1.06 -5.56 0.61
C ILE A 73 0.39 -5.91 0.90
N TYR A 74 1.29 -4.96 0.65
CA TYR A 74 2.73 -5.11 0.81
C TYR A 74 3.26 -4.10 1.83
N PHE A 75 3.98 -4.61 2.83
CA PHE A 75 4.77 -3.84 3.77
C PHE A 75 6.25 -4.16 3.53
N ALA A 76 7.01 -3.18 3.07
CA ALA A 76 8.42 -3.33 2.71
C ALA A 76 9.26 -2.12 3.12
N ASP A 77 10.56 -2.30 3.31
CA ASP A 77 11.51 -1.20 3.43
C ASP A 77 11.91 -0.62 2.08
N ASN A 78 11.92 -1.45 1.03
CA ASN A 78 12.04 -1.01 -0.35
C ASN A 78 11.01 -1.76 -1.22
N LEU A 79 10.09 -1.01 -1.82
CA LEU A 79 9.02 -1.58 -2.66
C LEU A 79 9.52 -2.04 -4.04
N GLU A 80 10.70 -1.61 -4.48
CA GLU A 80 11.27 -1.93 -5.79
C GLU A 80 12.12 -3.20 -5.81
N THR A 81 12.77 -3.56 -4.69
CA THR A 81 13.88 -4.52 -4.72
C THR A 81 13.82 -5.66 -3.70
N GLU A 82 12.93 -5.60 -2.69
CA GLU A 82 12.93 -6.63 -1.63
C GLU A 82 11.72 -7.56 -1.72
N THR A 83 11.87 -8.70 -2.40
CA THR A 83 10.93 -9.83 -2.30
C THR A 83 11.13 -10.65 -1.01
N GLU A 84 12.29 -10.55 -0.35
CA GLU A 84 12.67 -11.42 0.77
C GLU A 84 12.36 -10.86 2.18
N ASN A 85 12.20 -9.53 2.33
CA ASN A 85 11.86 -8.86 3.59
C ASN A 85 10.46 -8.24 3.61
N THR A 86 9.59 -8.68 2.70
CA THR A 86 8.28 -8.08 2.51
C THR A 86 7.19 -8.90 3.20
N PHE A 87 6.63 -8.34 4.27
CA PHE A 87 5.39 -8.87 4.82
C PHE A 87 4.27 -8.54 3.83
N ASN A 88 3.62 -9.57 3.30
CA ASN A 88 2.50 -9.41 2.40
C ASN A 88 1.28 -10.19 2.89
N PHE A 89 0.11 -9.61 2.64
CA PHE A 89 -1.17 -10.22 2.95
C PHE A 89 -2.07 -10.10 1.73
N SER A 90 -2.89 -11.13 1.49
CA SER A 90 -3.88 -11.11 0.42
C SER A 90 -5.28 -11.22 0.99
N ALA A 91 -6.20 -10.39 0.51
CA ALA A 91 -7.63 -10.52 0.80
C ALA A 91 -8.45 -10.40 -0.47
N CYS A 92 -9.55 -11.15 -0.52
CA CYS A 92 -10.59 -10.92 -1.50
C CYS A 92 -11.50 -9.80 -0.99
N ILE A 93 -11.65 -8.73 -1.78
CA ILE A 93 -12.54 -7.62 -1.47
C ILE A 93 -13.75 -7.72 -2.39
N THR A 94 -14.95 -7.56 -1.83
CA THR A 94 -16.20 -7.45 -2.58
C THR A 94 -16.72 -6.02 -2.48
N VAL A 95 -16.77 -5.33 -3.61
CA VAL A 95 -17.34 -3.99 -3.72
C VAL A 95 -18.82 -4.15 -4.07
N LYS A 96 -19.71 -3.53 -3.30
CA LYS A 96 -21.16 -3.53 -3.53
C LYS A 96 -21.61 -2.30 -4.29
#